data_AF-A0A838TJE5-F1
#
_entry.id   AF-A0A838TJE5-F1
#
_cell.length_a   1.000
_cell.length_b   1.000
_cell.length_c   1.000
_cell.angle_alpha   90.00
_cell.angle_beta   90.00
_cell.angle_gamma   90.00
#
_symmetry.space_group_name_H-M   'P 1'
#
loop_
_entity.id
_entity.type
_entity.pdbx_description
1 polymer ?
#
loop_
_entity_poly.entity_id
_entity_poly.type
_entity_poly.pdbx_seq_one_letter_code
_entity_poly.pdbx_strand_id
1 'polypeptide(L)' 'EDADYGMILGTGFAPLRGGPLRFADHFGAAEMVRLGEKLGGKFQPCDLLRKHAENGTKFYEDTARSA' A
#
# COMPACT_ATOMS: atom_id res chain seq x y z
N GLU A 1 8.36 4.85 4.85
CA GLU A 1 7.79 6.20 5.08
C GLU A 1 8.33 7.19 4.06
N ASP A 2 9.64 7.21 3.81
CA ASP A 2 10.28 8.10 2.83
C ASP A 2 9.65 8.04 1.43
N ALA A 3 9.27 6.86 0.96
CA ALA A 3 8.58 6.70 -0.32
C ALA A 3 7.25 7.47 -0.36
N ASP A 4 6.48 7.44 0.73
CA ASP A 4 5.22 8.18 0.83
C ASP A 4 5.46 9.69 0.88
N TYR A 5 6.45 10.14 1.66
CA TYR A 5 6.85 11.54 1.69
C TYR A 5 7.32 12.05 0.32
N GLY A 6 8.13 11.27 -0.38
CA GLY A 6 8.61 11.61 -1.72
C GLY A 6 7.46 11.74 -2.72
N MET A 7 6.45 10.87 -2.62
CA MET A 7 5.27 10.96 -3.49
C MET A 7 4.36 12.15 -3.14
N ILE A 8 4.18 12.45 -1.86
CA ILE A 8 3.41 13.62 -1.41
C ILE A 8 4.09 14.91 -1.87
N LEU A 9 5.37 15.09 -1.58
CA LEU A 9 6.10 16.32 -1.88
C LEU A 9 6.49 16.46 -3.36
N GLY A 10 6.78 15.34 -4.03
CA GLY A 10 7.24 15.35 -5.42
C GLY A 10 6.10 15.39 -6.44
N THR A 11 5.05 14.58 -6.23
CA THR A 11 3.96 14.42 -7.22
C THR A 11 2.66 15.08 -6.80
N GLY A 12 2.56 15.58 -5.56
CA GLY A 12 1.32 16.11 -5.01
C GLY A 12 0.34 15.01 -4.59
N PHE A 13 0.81 13.81 -4.26
CA PHE A 13 -0.07 12.75 -3.75
C PHE A 13 -0.82 13.22 -2.50
N ALA A 14 -2.11 12.87 -2.41
CA ALA A 14 -3.02 13.39 -1.38
C ALA A 14 -2.47 13.22 0.05
N PRO A 15 -2.10 14.31 0.76
CA PRO A 15 -1.50 14.22 2.09
C PRO A 15 -2.42 13.58 3.13
N LEU A 16 -3.74 13.81 3.01
CA LEU A 16 -4.76 13.24 3.90
C LEU A 16 -4.86 11.70 3.81
N ARG A 17 -4.26 11.10 2.78
CA ARG A 17 -4.15 9.64 2.64
C ARG A 17 -2.78 9.10 3.09
N GLY A 18 -1.88 9.99 3.50
CA GLY A 18 -0.56 9.65 4.06
C GLY A 18 0.43 9.01 3.09
N GLY A 19 0.14 9.04 1.78
CA GLY A 19 0.98 8.46 0.72
C GLY A 19 0.44 7.14 0.14
N PRO A 20 0.97 6.67 -0.99
CA PRO A 20 0.49 5.46 -1.66
C PRO A 20 0.60 4.18 -0.82
N LEU A 21 1.66 3.97 -0.03
CA LEU A 21 1.80 2.76 0.79
C LEU A 21 0.89 2.79 2.01
N ARG A 22 0.74 3.95 2.64
CA ARG A 22 -0.20 4.10 3.76
C ARG A 22 -1.66 3.99 3.28
N PHE A 23 -1.95 4.50 2.10
CA PHE A 23 -3.22 4.26 1.42
C PHE A 23 -3.41 2.77 1.10
N ALA A 24 -2.36 2.07 0.68
CA ALA A 24 -2.39 0.65 0.40
C ALA A 24 -2.77 -0.17 1.65
N ASP A 25 -2.23 0.18 2.82
CA ASP A 25 -2.58 -0.46 4.09
C ASP A 25 -4.04 -0.23 4.51
N HIS A 26 -4.56 0.97 4.24
CA HIS A 26 -5.98 1.28 4.51
C HIS A 26 -6.92 0.55 3.56
N PHE A 27 -6.55 0.46 2.27
CA PHE A 27 -7.34 -0.20 1.25
C PHE A 27 -7.29 -1.73 1.37
N GLY A 28 -6.15 -2.27 1.80
CA GLY A 28 -5.92 -3.70 2.06
C GLY A 28 -5.24 -4.41 0.91
N ALA A 29 -4.14 -5.12 1.22
CA ALA A 29 -3.33 -5.83 0.24
C ALA A 29 -4.11 -6.89 -0.55
N ALA A 30 -4.99 -7.65 0.13
CA ALA A 30 -5.79 -8.70 -0.52
C ALA A 30 -6.71 -8.16 -1.63
N GLU A 31 -7.37 -7.01 -1.38
CA GLU A 31 -8.25 -6.39 -2.37
C GLU A 31 -7.44 -5.82 -3.55
N MET A 32 -6.28 -5.21 -3.29
CA MET A 32 -5.38 -4.75 -4.36
C MET A 32 -4.87 -5.90 -5.23
N VAL A 33 -4.50 -7.04 -4.64
CA VAL A 33 -4.09 -8.22 -5.41
C VAL A 33 -5.24 -8.71 -6.27
N ARG A 34 -6.45 -8.85 -5.70
CA ARG A 34 -7.66 -9.28 -6.42
C ARG A 34 -7.97 -8.37 -7.62
N LEU A 35 -7.91 -7.06 -7.44
CA LEU A 35 -8.16 -6.09 -8.51
C LEU A 35 -7.04 -6.10 -9.56
N GLY A 36 -5.77 -6.19 -9.13
CA GLY A 36 -4.63 -6.23 -10.03
C GLY A 36 -4.63 -7.46 -10.94
N GLU A 37 -4.97 -8.63 -10.38
CA GLU A 37 -5.15 -9.87 -11.16
C GLU A 37 -6.29 -9.78 -12.15
N LYS A 38 -7.42 -9.15 -11.75
CA LYS A 38 -8.57 -8.92 -12.63
C LYS A 38 -8.24 -7.97 -13.79
N LEU A 39 -7.47 -6.92 -13.55
CA LEU A 39 -7.11 -5.92 -14.56
C LEU A 39 -5.98 -6.40 -15.48
N GLY A 40 -5.03 -7.18 -14.96
CA GLY A 40 -3.92 -7.74 -15.71
C GLY A 40 -2.94 -6.69 -16.27
N GLY A 41 -2.01 -7.16 -17.10
CA GLY A 41 -1.01 -6.32 -17.77
C GLY A 41 -0.18 -5.50 -16.77
N LYS A 42 -0.16 -4.18 -16.95
CA LYS A 42 0.57 -3.24 -16.08
C LYS A 42 0.06 -3.17 -14.63
N PHE A 43 -1.09 -3.76 -14.34
CA PHE A 43 -1.69 -3.80 -13.00
C PHE A 43 -1.44 -5.12 -12.28
N GLN A 44 -0.70 -6.07 -12.89
CA GLN A 44 -0.37 -7.30 -12.19
C GLN A 44 0.34 -6.98 -10.86
N PRO A 45 -0.12 -7.54 -9.74
CA PRO A 45 0.50 -7.30 -8.45
C PRO A 45 1.93 -7.83 -8.46
N CYS A 46 2.83 -7.19 -7.71
CA CYS A 46 4.18 -7.71 -7.50
C CYS A 46 4.19 -8.76 -6.39
N ASP A 47 5.27 -9.54 -6.31
CA ASP A 47 5.38 -10.64 -5.32
C ASP A 47 5.33 -10.15 -3.88
N LEU A 48 5.84 -8.95 -3.61
CA LEU A 48 5.76 -8.35 -2.28
C LEU A 48 4.30 -8.11 -1.87
N LEU A 49 3.48 -7.56 -2.77
CA LEU A 49 2.07 -7.28 -2.51
C LEU A 49 1.27 -8.58 -2.34
N ARG A 50 1.59 -9.63 -3.11
CA ARG A 50 1.03 -10.98 -2.91
C ARG A 50 1.37 -11.52 -1.52
N LYS A 51 2.63 -11.42 -1.08
CA LYS A 51 3.04 -11.84 0.27
C LYS A 51 2.31 -11.08 1.37
N HIS A 52 2.08 -9.78 1.21
CA HIS A 52 1.29 -9.00 2.16
C HIS A 52 -0.17 -9.46 2.21
N ALA A 53 -0.76 -9.79 1.05
CA ALA A 53 -2.11 -10.33 0.96
C ALA A 53 -2.22 -11.72 1.62
N GLU A 54 -1.26 -12.61 1.36
CA GLU A 54 -1.22 -13.97 1.93
C GLU A 54 -1.03 -13.96 3.45
N ASN A 55 -0.11 -13.12 3.94
CA ASN A 55 0.24 -13.07 5.36
C ASN A 55 -0.67 -12.14 6.18
N GLY A 56 -1.56 -11.37 5.53
CA GLY A 56 -2.38 -10.36 6.19
C GLY A 56 -1.56 -9.24 6.84
N THR A 57 -0.37 -8.95 6.31
CA THR A 57 0.54 -7.95 6.87
C THR A 57 0.41 -6.60 6.16
N LYS A 58 0.83 -5.54 6.85
CA LYS A 58 0.83 -4.15 6.36
C LYS A 58 2.25 -3.72 5.97
N PHE A 59 2.37 -2.64 5.20
CA PHE A 59 3.63 -1.95 4.94
C PHE A 59 4.13 -1.18 6.17
N TYR A 60 3.21 -0.63 6.94
CA TYR A 60 3.50 0.08 8.19
C TYR A 60 2.93 -0.65 9.39
N GLU A 61 3.73 -0.71 10.45
CA GLU A 61 3.25 -1.10 11.77
C GLU A 61 2.47 0.06 12.38
N ASP A 62 1.31 -0.21 12.98
CA ASP A 62 0.59 0.78 13.77
C ASP A 62 1.42 1.07 15.04
N THR A 63 2.17 2.17 15.03
CA THR A 63 2.94 2.67 16.18
C THR A 63 2.03 2.97 17.39
N ALA A 64 0.71 2.92 17.24
CA ALA A 64 -0.28 3.08 18.30
C ALA A 64 -0.41 1.89 19.28
N ARG A 65 0.38 0.81 19.12
CA ARG A 65 0.35 -0.37 20.02
C ARG A 65 1.50 -0.45 21.02
N SER A 66 2.20 0.65 21.25
CA SER A 66 3.26 0.76 22.27
C SER A 66 3.08 2.05 23.07
N ALA A 67 2.05 2.06 23.92
CA ALA A 67 1.91 2.97 25.06
C ALA A 67 1.32 2.16 26.23
#